data_AF-A0A3L6Q058-F1
#
_entry.id   AF-A0A3L6Q058-F1
#
_cell.length_a   1.000
_cell.length_b   1.000
_cell.length_c   1.000
_cell.angle_alpha   90.00
_cell.angle_beta   90.00
_cell.angle_gamma   90.00
#
_symmetry.space_group_name_H-M   'P 1'
#
loop_
_entity.id
_entity.type
_entity.pdbx_description
1 polymer ?
#
loop_
_entity_poly.entity_id
_entity_poly.type
_entity_poly.pdbx_seq_one_letter_code
_entity_poly.pdbx_strand_id
1 'polypeptide(L)'
;MRCVAWWAVLFAALGAARGDGILPALALAPEPRHNDRFALAPVEADGGGGDVGGAAAGLRGELQCQMYSANSRTCEELNGSGSFNTTCVISSSSSLDGDLCVYGDGSLEIRPHVKIICPVRGCYLTVNVSGSITIGEHVEVIGGSVSFDAANVTLNHHSTINTTALAGEAPPQTSGTPHSLEAAGGGHGGRGASCKVSNDINWGGDVYAWSMLAWPWSYGSMGGSLSADQQFGGYGGGRVMLRARDFMNIDGHVLAEGGVGSLKGGGESGGSIIIHALKL
;
A
#
# COMPACT_ATOMS: atom_id res chain seq x y z
N MET A 1 -19.29 -19.50 53.85
CA MET A 1 -20.72 -19.11 53.77
C MET A 1 -21.27 -19.68 52.49
N ARG A 2 -22.16 -20.67 52.59
CA ARG A 2 -22.84 -21.36 51.49
C ARG A 2 -24.33 -21.01 51.60
N CYS A 3 -24.97 -20.68 50.49
CA CYS A 3 -26.41 -20.87 50.20
C CYS A 3 -26.55 -20.68 48.67
N VAL A 4 -26.72 -21.74 47.87
CA VAL A 4 -27.96 -22.51 47.60
C VAL A 4 -28.87 -21.77 46.61
N ALA A 5 -29.01 -22.38 45.44
CA ALA A 5 -29.94 -22.05 44.36
C ALA A 5 -31.38 -22.37 44.74
N TRP A 6 -32.34 -21.68 44.11
CA TRP A 6 -33.74 -22.12 43.98
C TRP A 6 -34.28 -21.82 42.58
N TRP A 7 -35.17 -22.72 42.17
CA TRP A 7 -35.79 -22.94 40.86
C TRP A 7 -37.10 -22.14 40.63
N ALA A 8 -37.48 -21.99 39.35
CA ALA A 8 -38.82 -22.19 38.73
C ALA A 8 -38.85 -21.41 37.40
N VAL A 9 -39.04 -21.93 36.18
CA VAL A 9 -39.93 -22.92 35.55
C VAL A 9 -41.41 -22.49 35.42
N LEU A 10 -41.73 -22.10 34.17
CA LEU A 10 -42.97 -22.22 33.38
C LEU A 10 -44.26 -21.47 33.78
N PHE A 11 -44.75 -20.65 32.84
CA PHE A 11 -46.15 -20.70 32.38
C PHE A 11 -46.23 -20.43 30.88
N ALA A 12 -46.91 -21.33 30.18
CA ALA A 12 -47.40 -21.17 28.81
C ALA A 12 -48.92 -20.92 28.86
N ALA A 13 -49.45 -20.07 28.00
CA ALA A 13 -50.80 -20.20 27.46
C ALA A 13 -51.02 -19.24 26.27
N LEU A 14 -51.72 -19.79 25.27
CA LEU A 14 -52.04 -19.22 23.97
C LEU A 14 -53.06 -18.08 24.02
N GLY A 15 -52.98 -17.18 23.02
CA GLY A 15 -54.08 -16.32 22.59
C GLY A 15 -53.95 -16.03 21.10
N ALA A 16 -54.74 -16.71 20.27
CA ALA A 16 -54.84 -16.48 18.84
C ALA A 16 -55.80 -15.31 18.54
N ALA A 17 -55.38 -14.38 17.69
CA ALA A 17 -56.29 -13.54 16.90
C ALA A 17 -55.61 -13.09 15.60
N ARG A 18 -56.31 -13.35 14.49
CA ARG A 18 -55.99 -13.03 13.09
C ARG A 18 -55.81 -11.52 12.86
N GLY A 19 -54.93 -11.18 11.91
CA GLY A 19 -54.91 -9.88 11.24
C GLY A 19 -53.79 -9.83 10.21
N ASP A 20 -54.16 -9.85 8.94
CA ASP A 20 -53.28 -9.87 7.75
C ASP A 20 -52.32 -8.66 7.69
N GLY A 21 -51.09 -8.90 7.24
CA GLY A 21 -50.12 -7.83 6.98
C GLY A 21 -48.73 -8.30 6.58
N ILE A 22 -48.55 -8.59 5.29
CA ILE A 22 -47.33 -8.38 4.49
C ILE A 22 -46.01 -8.93 5.08
N LEU A 23 -45.62 -10.12 4.59
CA LEU A 23 -44.25 -10.67 4.73
C LEU A 23 -43.24 -9.83 3.92
N PRO A 24 -42.13 -9.36 4.49
CA PRO A 24 -40.91 -9.20 3.71
C PRO A 24 -40.20 -10.55 3.65
N ALA A 25 -39.75 -10.93 2.46
CA ALA A 25 -38.94 -12.11 2.23
C ALA A 25 -37.70 -12.10 3.13
N LEU A 26 -37.56 -13.12 3.98
CA LEU A 26 -36.29 -13.51 4.58
C LEU A 26 -35.36 -13.91 3.43
N ALA A 27 -34.57 -12.95 2.94
CA ALA A 27 -33.42 -13.24 2.11
C ALA A 27 -32.44 -14.04 2.99
N LEU A 28 -32.31 -15.33 2.67
CA LEU A 28 -31.20 -16.16 3.12
C LEU A 28 -29.91 -15.46 2.67
N ALA A 29 -29.22 -14.84 3.62
CA ALA A 29 -27.86 -14.36 3.38
C ALA A 29 -27.00 -15.58 3.02
N PRO A 30 -26.26 -15.55 1.90
CA PRO A 30 -25.30 -16.60 1.60
C PRO A 30 -24.24 -16.61 2.69
N GLU A 31 -23.93 -17.80 3.23
CA GLU A 31 -22.82 -17.96 4.16
C GLU A 31 -21.53 -17.38 3.56
N PRO A 32 -20.73 -16.63 4.35
CA PRO A 32 -19.49 -16.08 3.86
C PRO A 32 -18.53 -17.23 3.53
N ARG A 33 -18.12 -17.31 2.26
CA ARG A 33 -17.07 -18.23 1.83
C ARG A 33 -15.83 -17.96 2.67
N HIS A 34 -15.32 -19.04 3.25
CA HIS A 34 -14.11 -19.11 4.02
C HIS A 34 -12.87 -18.79 3.17
N ASN A 35 -12.58 -17.52 2.85
CA ASN A 35 -11.23 -17.10 2.43
C ASN A 35 -10.88 -15.58 2.48
N ASP A 36 -11.49 -14.76 3.33
CA ASP A 36 -11.11 -13.33 3.48
C ASP A 36 -10.39 -13.06 4.80
N ARG A 37 -9.33 -13.82 5.12
CA ARG A 37 -8.59 -13.63 6.38
C ARG A 37 -7.51 -12.52 6.34
N PHE A 38 -7.40 -11.79 5.24
CA PHE A 38 -6.33 -10.76 5.08
C PHE A 38 -6.80 -9.40 4.56
N ALA A 39 -8.10 -9.17 4.44
CA ALA A 39 -8.61 -7.82 4.54
C ALA A 39 -8.69 -7.46 6.03
N LEU A 40 -8.39 -6.21 6.38
CA LEU A 40 -8.52 -5.58 7.72
C LEU A 40 -7.20 -5.50 8.51
N ALA A 41 -6.38 -4.51 8.18
CA ALA A 41 -5.72 -3.75 9.25
C ALA A 41 -6.76 -2.80 9.87
N PRO A 42 -6.86 -2.70 11.21
CA PRO A 42 -7.75 -1.75 11.86
C PRO A 42 -7.22 -0.32 11.62
N VAL A 43 -8.11 0.56 11.15
CA VAL A 43 -7.93 2.01 11.22
C VAL A 43 -8.39 2.43 12.61
N GLU A 44 -7.49 2.91 13.47
CA GLU A 44 -7.90 3.58 14.70
C GLU A 44 -8.50 4.95 14.33
N ALA A 45 -9.79 5.10 14.57
CA ALA A 45 -10.45 6.39 14.59
C ALA A 45 -9.99 7.14 15.84
N ASP A 46 -9.26 8.24 15.66
CA ASP A 46 -8.92 9.11 16.77
C ASP A 46 -10.16 9.86 17.26
N GLY A 47 -10.31 9.90 18.58
CA GLY A 47 -11.47 10.41 19.27
C GLY A 47 -11.50 11.94 19.29
N GLY A 48 -12.55 12.51 18.70
CA GLY A 48 -12.98 13.89 18.92
C GLY A 48 -14.51 13.95 18.87
N GLY A 49 -15.14 14.12 20.03
CA GLY A 49 -16.59 13.94 20.21
C GLY A 49 -17.48 14.90 19.42
N GLY A 50 -18.59 14.35 18.93
CA GLY A 50 -19.74 15.07 18.37
C GLY A 50 -20.66 14.12 17.59
N ASP A 51 -21.74 13.65 18.24
CA ASP A 51 -22.82 12.84 17.65
C ASP A 51 -23.40 13.48 16.38
N VAL A 52 -23.57 12.69 15.29
CA VAL A 52 -24.84 12.33 14.63
C VAL A 52 -24.58 11.32 13.50
N GLY A 53 -25.22 10.13 13.57
CA GLY A 53 -25.69 9.36 12.40
C GLY A 53 -24.72 8.33 11.79
N GLY A 54 -24.95 7.04 12.09
CA GLY A 54 -24.15 5.93 11.58
C GLY A 54 -24.31 5.62 10.09
N ALA A 55 -23.17 5.41 9.41
CA ALA A 55 -23.02 4.57 8.23
C ALA A 55 -21.52 4.28 7.96
N ALA A 56 -21.17 2.99 7.95
CA ALA A 56 -19.99 2.38 7.30
C ALA A 56 -18.61 3.06 7.47
N ALA A 57 -17.93 2.80 8.59
CA ALA A 57 -16.47 2.93 8.68
C ALA A 57 -15.80 1.76 7.94
N GLY A 58 -15.70 1.88 6.61
CA GLY A 58 -15.04 0.90 5.73
C GLY A 58 -13.59 1.28 5.42
N LEU A 59 -12.66 0.34 5.64
CA LEU A 59 -11.45 0.05 4.86
C LEU A 59 -10.95 1.20 3.95
N ARG A 60 -9.99 2.00 4.42
CA ARG A 60 -9.43 3.11 3.62
C ARG A 60 -7.89 3.17 3.58
N GLY A 61 -7.24 2.00 3.50
CA GLY A 61 -5.78 1.89 3.40
C GLY A 61 -5.23 1.32 2.09
N GLU A 62 -6.08 0.76 1.22
CA GLU A 62 -5.62 -0.11 0.11
C GLU A 62 -5.99 0.39 -1.30
N LEU A 63 -6.61 1.58 -1.44
CA LEU A 63 -7.51 1.86 -2.57
C LEU A 63 -7.25 3.12 -3.39
N GLN A 64 -6.00 3.56 -3.58
CA GLN A 64 -5.77 4.75 -4.42
C GLN A 64 -6.16 4.50 -5.90
N CYS A 65 -5.86 3.30 -6.44
CA CYS A 65 -6.26 2.92 -7.79
C CYS A 65 -7.70 2.40 -7.94
N GLN A 66 -8.48 2.20 -6.86
CA GLN A 66 -9.91 1.84 -6.98
C GLN A 66 -10.84 3.06 -6.99
N MET A 67 -10.41 4.21 -6.41
CA MET A 67 -11.20 5.45 -6.48
C MET A 67 -11.02 6.22 -7.80
N TYR A 68 -9.93 5.99 -8.55
CA TYR A 68 -9.62 6.70 -9.79
C TYR A 68 -9.61 5.76 -11.01
N SER A 69 -10.80 5.34 -11.45
CA SER A 69 -11.01 4.75 -12.79
C SER A 69 -10.61 5.69 -13.96
N ALA A 70 -10.17 6.93 -13.67
CA ALA A 70 -9.83 7.95 -14.65
C ALA A 70 -8.42 7.79 -15.27
N ASN A 71 -7.55 6.97 -14.68
CA ASN A 71 -6.15 6.78 -15.13
C ASN A 71 -5.85 5.35 -15.61
N SER A 72 -6.88 4.55 -15.91
CA SER A 72 -6.66 3.23 -16.53
C SER A 72 -6.17 3.41 -17.96
N ARG A 73 -5.03 2.82 -18.30
CA ARG A 73 -4.49 2.79 -19.67
C ARG A 73 -4.77 1.44 -20.32
N THR A 74 -4.93 1.40 -21.64
CA THR A 74 -4.99 0.13 -22.38
C THR A 74 -3.59 -0.46 -22.59
N CYS A 75 -3.50 -1.71 -23.03
CA CYS A 75 -2.21 -2.34 -23.32
C CYS A 75 -1.48 -1.59 -24.44
N GLU A 76 -2.22 -1.16 -25.46
CA GLU A 76 -1.69 -0.42 -26.60
C GLU A 76 -1.18 0.97 -26.20
N GLU A 77 -1.84 1.64 -25.25
CA GLU A 77 -1.38 2.92 -24.70
C GLU A 77 -0.08 2.80 -23.89
N LEU A 78 0.25 1.59 -23.41
CA LEU A 78 1.54 1.26 -22.81
C LEU A 78 2.58 0.76 -23.83
N ASN A 79 2.37 1.01 -25.13
CA ASN A 79 3.20 0.49 -26.22
C ASN A 79 3.27 -1.06 -26.25
N GLY A 80 2.19 -1.69 -25.82
CA GLY A 80 2.02 -3.14 -25.85
C GLY A 80 1.11 -3.60 -26.99
N SER A 81 0.94 -4.92 -27.07
CA SER A 81 -0.06 -5.55 -27.95
C SER A 81 -0.90 -6.55 -27.16
N GLY A 82 -2.18 -6.66 -27.53
CA GLY A 82 -3.15 -7.51 -26.85
C GLY A 82 -3.95 -6.75 -25.79
N SER A 83 -4.37 -7.41 -24.72
CA SER A 83 -5.23 -6.79 -23.69
C SER A 83 -4.97 -7.38 -22.31
N PHE A 84 -5.28 -6.61 -21.27
CA PHE A 84 -5.17 -7.09 -19.88
C PHE A 84 -6.16 -8.19 -19.52
N ASN A 85 -7.21 -8.43 -20.33
CA ASN A 85 -8.15 -9.54 -20.16
C ASN A 85 -7.68 -10.84 -20.83
N THR A 86 -6.70 -10.77 -21.73
CA THR A 86 -6.13 -11.93 -22.41
C THR A 86 -4.63 -12.03 -22.08
N THR A 87 -3.79 -11.44 -22.90
CA THR A 87 -2.37 -11.28 -22.62
C THR A 87 -1.95 -9.93 -23.18
N CYS A 88 -1.43 -9.07 -22.32
CA CYS A 88 -0.81 -7.82 -22.70
C CYS A 88 0.70 -8.01 -22.77
N VAL A 89 1.28 -7.77 -23.93
CA VAL A 89 2.74 -7.86 -24.14
C VAL A 89 3.30 -6.46 -24.38
N ILE A 90 3.96 -5.89 -23.38
CA ILE A 90 4.64 -4.59 -23.48
C ILE A 90 6.00 -4.81 -24.13
N SER A 91 6.18 -4.20 -25.30
CA SER A 91 7.36 -4.42 -26.15
C SER A 91 8.32 -3.24 -26.21
N SER A 92 7.90 -2.08 -25.72
CA SER A 92 8.66 -0.83 -25.81
C SER A 92 8.53 -0.04 -24.52
N SER A 93 9.56 0.75 -24.21
CA SER A 93 9.60 1.60 -23.02
C SER A 93 8.53 2.69 -23.06
N SER A 94 8.06 3.09 -21.88
CA SER A 94 7.08 4.16 -21.70
C SER A 94 7.47 5.03 -20.50
N SER A 95 7.20 6.34 -20.63
CA SER A 95 7.31 7.31 -19.54
C SER A 95 5.92 7.89 -19.29
N LEU A 96 5.43 7.69 -18.08
CA LEU A 96 4.11 8.09 -17.64
C LEU A 96 4.19 9.45 -16.94
N ASP A 97 3.12 10.22 -17.01
CA ASP A 97 2.96 11.53 -16.36
C ASP A 97 2.10 11.47 -15.09
N GLY A 98 1.62 10.28 -14.72
CA GLY A 98 0.78 10.04 -13.56
C GLY A 98 0.55 8.55 -13.31
N ASP A 99 -0.41 8.27 -12.43
CA ASP A 99 -0.71 6.91 -11.97
C ASP A 99 -1.12 5.99 -13.12
N LEU A 100 -0.68 4.73 -13.03
CA LEU A 100 -1.12 3.62 -13.86
C LEU A 100 -1.88 2.62 -12.99
N CYS A 101 -3.15 2.43 -13.31
CA CYS A 101 -4.01 1.45 -12.66
C CYS A 101 -4.53 0.47 -13.70
N VAL A 102 -4.06 -0.78 -13.64
CA VAL A 102 -4.41 -1.85 -14.57
C VAL A 102 -5.13 -2.96 -13.84
N TYR A 103 -6.29 -3.37 -14.37
CA TYR A 103 -7.07 -4.50 -13.91
C TYR A 103 -7.46 -5.37 -15.10
N GLY A 104 -7.41 -6.70 -14.93
CA GLY A 104 -7.92 -7.60 -15.98
C GLY A 104 -7.85 -9.08 -15.64
N ASP A 105 -8.53 -9.90 -16.42
CA ASP A 105 -8.58 -11.35 -16.20
C ASP A 105 -7.39 -12.12 -16.81
N GLY A 106 -6.51 -11.42 -17.53
CA GLY A 106 -5.46 -12.01 -18.35
C GLY A 106 -4.09 -12.05 -17.68
N SER A 107 -3.04 -11.87 -18.48
CA SER A 107 -1.64 -11.84 -18.06
C SER A 107 -0.90 -10.63 -18.63
N LEU A 108 0.18 -10.21 -17.96
CA LEU A 108 1.08 -9.14 -18.39
C LEU A 108 2.49 -9.72 -18.62
N GLU A 109 3.04 -9.52 -19.81
CA GLU A 109 4.44 -9.79 -20.12
C GLU A 109 5.13 -8.49 -20.51
N ILE A 110 6.21 -8.14 -19.81
CA ILE A 110 7.09 -7.04 -20.18
C ILE A 110 8.33 -7.65 -20.83
N ARG A 111 8.59 -7.33 -22.10
CA ARG A 111 9.72 -7.87 -22.86
C ARG A 111 11.06 -7.36 -22.31
N PRO A 112 12.16 -8.09 -22.54
CA PRO A 112 13.48 -7.68 -22.08
C PRO A 112 13.87 -6.27 -22.53
N HIS A 113 14.66 -5.58 -21.70
CA HIS A 113 15.18 -4.22 -21.95
C HIS A 113 14.13 -3.09 -22.04
N VAL A 114 12.90 -3.35 -21.61
CA VAL A 114 11.85 -2.33 -21.52
C VAL A 114 11.99 -1.53 -20.20
N LYS A 115 11.67 -0.24 -20.27
CA LYS A 115 11.55 0.62 -19.08
C LYS A 115 10.14 1.18 -18.96
N ILE A 116 9.51 1.02 -17.80
CA ILE A 116 8.25 1.68 -17.46
C ILE A 116 8.55 2.65 -16.34
N ILE A 117 8.46 3.95 -16.63
CA ILE A 117 8.93 5.00 -15.72
C ILE A 117 7.78 5.93 -15.40
N CYS A 118 7.49 6.13 -14.12
CA CYS A 118 6.72 7.26 -13.63
C CYS A 118 7.61 8.11 -12.72
N PRO A 119 8.13 9.26 -13.21
CA PRO A 119 9.04 10.10 -12.45
C PRO A 119 8.32 10.96 -11.40
N VAL A 120 6.98 10.94 -11.37
CA VAL A 120 6.19 11.69 -10.40
C VAL A 120 6.30 11.04 -9.03
N ARG A 121 6.70 11.82 -8.03
CA ARG A 121 6.80 11.37 -6.63
C ARG A 121 5.46 10.86 -6.13
N GLY A 122 5.47 9.68 -5.52
CA GLY A 122 4.27 9.02 -5.03
C GLY A 122 3.36 8.42 -6.11
N CYS A 123 3.77 8.44 -7.38
CA CYS A 123 3.01 7.84 -8.48
C CYS A 123 2.80 6.35 -8.30
N TYR A 124 1.58 5.88 -8.55
CA TYR A 124 1.19 4.49 -8.44
C TYR A 124 1.33 3.75 -9.76
N LEU A 125 2.03 2.62 -9.75
CA LEU A 125 2.06 1.62 -10.81
C LEU A 125 1.43 0.34 -10.26
N THR A 126 0.12 0.20 -10.46
CA THR A 126 -0.65 -0.94 -9.95
C THR A 126 -1.09 -1.82 -11.11
N VAL A 127 -0.75 -3.09 -11.04
CA VAL A 127 -1.22 -4.13 -11.96
C VAL A 127 -1.86 -5.23 -11.13
N ASN A 128 -3.14 -5.45 -11.35
CA ASN A 128 -3.89 -6.54 -10.77
C ASN A 128 -4.47 -7.39 -11.90
N VAL A 129 -3.94 -8.59 -12.09
CA VAL A 129 -4.44 -9.49 -13.12
C VAL A 129 -4.74 -10.87 -12.56
N SER A 130 -5.70 -11.58 -13.14
CA SER A 130 -6.04 -12.92 -12.64
C SER A 130 -4.93 -13.94 -12.93
N GLY A 131 -4.28 -13.84 -14.09
CA GLY A 131 -3.22 -14.73 -14.59
C GLY A 131 -1.84 -14.38 -14.07
N SER A 132 -0.85 -14.26 -14.97
CA SER A 132 0.57 -14.10 -14.59
C SER A 132 1.12 -12.72 -14.93
N ILE A 133 2.05 -12.22 -14.11
CA ILE A 133 2.89 -11.06 -14.40
C ILE A 133 4.33 -11.56 -14.59
N THR A 134 4.87 -11.34 -15.78
CA THR A 134 6.24 -11.72 -16.14
C THR A 134 7.03 -10.49 -16.53
N ILE A 135 8.03 -10.16 -15.73
CA ILE A 135 8.97 -9.08 -15.95
C ILE A 135 10.23 -9.68 -16.61
N GLY A 136 10.47 -9.33 -17.87
CA GLY A 136 11.59 -9.80 -18.66
C GLY A 136 12.96 -9.37 -18.12
N GLU A 137 14.02 -9.93 -18.71
CA GLU A 137 15.40 -9.62 -18.30
C GLU A 137 15.73 -8.14 -18.52
N HIS A 138 16.51 -7.56 -17.61
CA HIS A 138 16.97 -6.16 -17.70
C HIS A 138 15.82 -5.14 -17.85
N VAL A 139 14.61 -5.47 -17.40
CA VAL A 139 13.49 -4.54 -17.35
C VAL A 139 13.63 -3.62 -16.14
N GLU A 140 13.29 -2.34 -16.30
CA GLU A 140 13.24 -1.38 -15.19
C GLU A 140 11.82 -0.85 -15.02
N VAL A 141 11.21 -1.12 -13.87
CA VAL A 141 9.92 -0.52 -13.46
C VAL A 141 10.21 0.50 -12.38
N ILE A 142 9.98 1.78 -12.68
CA ILE A 142 10.35 2.91 -11.81
C ILE A 142 9.10 3.70 -11.45
N GLY A 143 8.82 3.88 -10.16
CA GLY A 143 7.65 4.64 -9.69
C GLY A 143 7.69 4.91 -8.19
N GLY A 144 6.74 5.68 -7.67
CA GLY A 144 6.65 5.95 -6.23
C GLY A 144 6.06 4.78 -5.45
N SER A 145 5.01 4.16 -5.96
CA SER A 145 4.41 2.94 -5.43
C SER A 145 4.26 1.93 -6.55
N VAL A 146 4.80 0.72 -6.40
CA VAL A 146 4.64 -0.37 -7.36
C VAL A 146 3.89 -1.51 -6.68
N SER A 147 2.77 -1.94 -7.27
CA SER A 147 1.94 -3.01 -6.71
C SER A 147 1.57 -4.01 -7.80
N PHE A 148 2.03 -5.25 -7.65
CA PHE A 148 1.69 -6.36 -8.53
C PHE A 148 0.88 -7.40 -7.75
N ASP A 149 -0.30 -7.74 -8.27
CA ASP A 149 -1.18 -8.78 -7.75
C ASP A 149 -1.56 -9.72 -8.89
N ALA A 150 -1.14 -10.98 -8.79
CA ALA A 150 -1.35 -11.99 -9.82
C ALA A 150 -1.42 -13.41 -9.26
N ALA A 151 -1.82 -14.38 -10.08
CA ALA A 151 -1.62 -15.79 -9.75
C ALA A 151 -0.13 -16.11 -9.65
N ASN A 152 0.63 -15.72 -10.67
CA ASN A 152 2.09 -15.89 -10.70
C ASN A 152 2.79 -14.55 -10.91
N VAL A 153 3.88 -14.31 -10.17
CA VAL A 153 4.74 -13.14 -10.37
C VAL A 153 6.16 -13.61 -10.62
N THR A 154 6.73 -13.25 -11.76
CA THR A 154 8.11 -13.60 -12.14
C THR A 154 8.90 -12.34 -12.48
N LEU A 155 10.02 -12.14 -11.79
CA LEU A 155 11.04 -11.15 -12.13
C LEU A 155 12.27 -11.92 -12.64
N ASN A 156 12.61 -11.73 -13.92
CA ASN A 156 13.77 -12.40 -14.54
C ASN A 156 15.07 -11.64 -14.28
N HIS A 157 16.19 -12.32 -14.56
CA HIS A 157 17.55 -11.86 -14.34
C HIS A 157 17.78 -10.37 -14.65
N HIS A 158 18.40 -9.66 -13.70
CA HIS A 158 18.71 -8.23 -13.77
C HIS A 158 17.51 -7.29 -13.96
N SER A 159 16.27 -7.77 -13.86
CA SER A 159 15.11 -6.87 -13.77
C SER A 159 15.12 -6.10 -12.46
N THR A 160 14.63 -4.87 -12.47
CA THR A 160 14.63 -3.98 -11.32
C THR A 160 13.27 -3.32 -11.14
N ILE A 161 12.67 -3.49 -9.96
CA ILE A 161 11.61 -2.61 -9.47
C ILE A 161 12.28 -1.57 -8.59
N ASN A 162 12.20 -0.29 -8.98
CA ASN A 162 12.91 0.79 -8.31
C ASN A 162 11.95 1.89 -7.87
N THR A 163 11.92 2.13 -6.56
CA THR A 163 11.14 3.21 -5.96
C THR A 163 12.01 4.20 -5.18
N THR A 164 13.31 4.20 -5.48
CA THR A 164 14.32 5.01 -4.80
C THR A 164 14.05 6.50 -4.98
N ALA A 165 14.05 7.26 -3.88
CA ALA A 165 13.83 8.71 -3.89
C ALA A 165 12.51 9.17 -4.54
N LEU A 166 11.51 8.28 -4.64
CA LEU A 166 10.21 8.55 -5.26
C LEU A 166 9.05 8.48 -4.26
N ALA A 167 9.32 8.61 -2.96
CA ALA A 167 8.27 8.69 -1.94
C ALA A 167 7.22 9.76 -2.27
N GLY A 168 5.96 9.43 -1.97
CA GLY A 168 4.88 10.40 -1.91
C GLY A 168 4.87 11.13 -0.57
N GLU A 169 3.69 11.63 -0.17
CA GLU A 169 3.53 12.25 1.14
C GLU A 169 3.73 11.21 2.26
N ALA A 170 4.60 11.52 3.21
CA ALA A 170 4.81 10.69 4.39
C ALA A 170 3.56 10.73 5.30
N PRO A 171 3.32 9.68 6.13
CA PRO A 171 2.21 9.70 7.09
C PRO A 171 2.24 10.95 7.97
N PRO A 172 1.09 11.57 8.30
CA PRO A 172 1.04 12.84 9.05
C PRO A 172 1.68 12.76 10.45
N GLN A 173 1.81 11.55 10.99
CA GLN A 173 2.47 11.28 12.28
C GLN A 173 4.00 11.41 12.20
N THR A 174 4.58 11.56 11.00
CA THR A 174 6.02 11.78 10.88
C THR A 174 6.33 13.20 11.34
N SER A 175 6.93 13.36 12.52
CA SER A 175 7.64 14.60 12.87
C SER A 175 8.92 14.81 12.03
N GLY A 176 9.08 14.02 10.95
CA GLY A 176 10.11 14.10 9.92
C GLY A 176 9.89 15.22 8.92
N THR A 177 8.80 15.98 9.02
CA THR A 177 8.73 17.30 8.40
C THR A 177 9.76 18.18 9.13
N PRO A 178 10.76 18.75 8.43
CA PRO A 178 11.73 19.64 9.06
C PRO A 178 11.02 20.93 9.48
N HIS A 179 10.39 20.92 10.65
CA HIS A 179 9.87 22.12 11.28
C HIS A 179 11.01 22.97 11.86
N SER A 180 12.18 22.36 12.08
CA SER A 180 13.42 23.03 12.48
C SER A 180 14.49 22.91 11.39
N LEU A 181 15.36 23.91 11.31
CA LEU A 181 16.55 23.94 10.44
C LEU A 181 17.69 23.04 10.97
N GLU A 182 17.33 21.93 11.60
CA GLU A 182 18.26 20.97 12.21
C GLU A 182 18.44 19.73 11.33
N ALA A 183 17.82 19.73 10.14
CA ALA A 183 17.92 18.66 9.18
C ALA A 183 17.56 17.27 9.75
N ALA A 184 16.57 17.23 10.66
CA ALA A 184 16.01 15.98 11.19
C ALA A 184 14.99 15.36 10.22
N GLY A 185 14.87 14.03 10.26
CA GLY A 185 13.84 13.26 9.54
C GLY A 185 13.26 12.16 10.43
N GLY A 186 12.08 11.63 10.10
CA GLY A 186 11.45 10.53 10.83
C GLY A 186 12.02 9.17 10.41
N GLY A 187 11.96 8.18 11.29
CA GLY A 187 12.42 6.82 10.99
C GLY A 187 11.28 5.80 10.93
N HIS A 188 11.34 4.89 9.95
CA HIS A 188 10.41 3.76 9.91
C HIS A 188 10.77 2.75 11.01
N GLY A 189 9.86 2.49 11.95
CA GLY A 189 10.08 1.53 13.03
C GLY A 189 11.14 1.95 14.08
N GLY A 190 11.70 3.16 13.99
CA GLY A 190 12.69 3.70 14.92
C GLY A 190 12.76 5.24 14.85
N ARG A 191 13.48 5.89 15.78
CA ARG A 191 13.71 7.34 15.69
C ARG A 191 14.65 7.64 14.53
N GLY A 192 14.44 8.76 13.84
CA GLY A 192 15.34 9.19 12.78
C GLY A 192 16.62 9.85 13.31
N ALA A 193 17.50 10.20 12.38
CA ALA A 193 18.77 10.87 12.67
C ALA A 193 18.62 12.41 12.67
N SER A 194 19.51 13.08 13.39
CA SER A 194 19.66 14.54 13.38
C SER A 194 21.04 14.91 12.85
N CYS A 195 21.11 15.96 12.02
CA CYS A 195 22.36 16.53 11.54
C CYS A 195 22.86 17.69 12.40
N LYS A 196 22.18 17.98 13.53
CA LYS A 196 22.62 18.99 14.48
C LYS A 196 23.92 18.53 15.15
N VAL A 197 24.97 19.31 14.95
CA VAL A 197 26.24 19.13 15.66
C VAL A 197 26.17 19.94 16.95
N SER A 198 25.93 19.27 18.08
CA SER A 198 26.03 19.86 19.42
C SER A 198 26.58 18.84 20.42
N ASN A 199 26.97 19.32 21.61
CA ASN A 199 27.38 18.46 22.73
C ASN A 199 26.19 17.86 23.49
N ASP A 200 24.96 18.07 23.02
CA ASP A 200 23.72 17.57 23.63
C ASP A 200 23.25 16.28 22.93
N ILE A 201 22.34 15.55 23.57
CA ILE A 201 21.68 14.41 22.94
C ILE A 201 20.72 14.93 21.87
N ASN A 202 21.09 14.77 20.60
CA ASN A 202 20.26 15.13 19.46
C ASN A 202 19.54 13.89 18.91
N TRP A 203 18.21 13.93 18.94
CA TRP A 203 17.36 12.95 18.27
C TRP A 203 16.87 13.54 16.94
N GLY A 204 16.68 12.69 15.93
CA GLY A 204 15.92 13.07 14.75
C GLY A 204 14.41 13.06 15.04
N GLY A 205 13.62 12.98 13.97
CA GLY A 205 12.17 12.91 14.07
C GLY A 205 11.66 11.62 14.70
N ASP A 206 10.40 11.67 15.11
CA ASP A 206 9.66 10.59 15.73
C ASP A 206 9.57 9.34 14.85
N VAL A 207 9.37 8.23 15.55
CA VAL A 207 9.11 6.92 14.93
C VAL A 207 7.76 6.97 14.23
N TYR A 208 7.69 6.41 13.02
CA TYR A 208 6.41 6.14 12.37
C TYR A 208 6.25 4.68 12.00
N ALA A 209 4.99 4.31 11.75
CA ALA A 209 4.56 2.97 11.34
C ALA A 209 4.92 1.82 12.30
N TRP A 210 5.32 2.10 13.54
CA TRP A 210 5.58 1.08 14.56
C TRP A 210 4.38 0.17 14.81
N SER A 211 3.17 0.75 14.90
CA SER A 211 1.92 -0.01 15.09
C SER A 211 1.53 -0.86 13.88
N MET A 212 2.10 -0.58 12.70
CA MET A 212 1.82 -1.25 11.43
C MET A 212 3.03 -2.07 10.95
N LEU A 213 3.97 -2.43 11.83
CA LEU A 213 5.16 -3.20 11.45
C LEU A 213 4.84 -4.53 10.76
N ALA A 214 3.71 -5.14 11.11
CA ALA A 214 3.22 -6.37 10.49
C ALA A 214 2.68 -6.17 9.05
N TRP A 215 2.39 -4.92 8.68
CA TRP A 215 1.91 -4.52 7.37
C TRP A 215 2.58 -3.21 6.92
N PRO A 216 3.89 -3.23 6.59
CA PRO A 216 4.64 -2.02 6.34
C PRO A 216 4.26 -1.44 4.97
N TRP A 217 3.24 -0.57 4.95
CA TRP A 217 2.76 0.11 3.73
C TRP A 217 2.87 1.63 3.86
N SER A 218 4.10 2.12 4.00
CA SER A 218 4.38 3.54 4.24
C SER A 218 5.56 4.02 3.41
N TYR A 219 5.45 5.23 2.90
CA TYR A 219 6.58 5.90 2.27
C TYR A 219 7.71 6.15 3.28
N GLY A 220 8.93 6.22 2.76
CA GLY A 220 10.09 6.75 3.46
C GLY A 220 9.91 8.24 3.74
N SER A 221 10.26 8.69 4.94
CA SER A 221 10.36 10.12 5.24
C SER A 221 11.44 10.79 4.40
N MET A 222 11.12 11.99 3.90
CA MET A 222 12.11 12.92 3.37
C MET A 222 13.10 13.32 4.48
N GLY A 223 14.35 13.58 4.11
CA GLY A 223 15.34 14.16 5.02
C GLY A 223 15.09 15.66 5.22
N GLY A 224 15.41 16.19 6.41
CA GLY A 224 15.28 17.61 6.69
C GLY A 224 16.29 18.49 5.95
N SER A 225 16.15 19.82 6.06
CA SER A 225 17.12 20.79 5.54
C SER A 225 17.65 21.72 6.62
N LEU A 226 18.88 22.21 6.46
CA LEU A 226 19.45 23.29 7.27
C LEU A 226 19.07 24.70 6.74
N SER A 227 18.39 24.78 5.60
CA SER A 227 17.92 26.03 4.99
C SER A 227 16.41 26.01 4.82
N ALA A 228 15.75 27.13 5.14
CA ALA A 228 14.31 27.30 4.95
C ALA A 228 13.95 27.39 3.45
N ASP A 229 14.87 27.90 2.64
CA ASP A 229 14.62 28.24 1.24
C ASP A 229 15.00 27.12 0.27
N GLN A 230 15.72 26.09 0.75
CA GLN A 230 16.25 25.04 -0.12
C GLN A 230 16.18 23.66 0.54
N GLN A 231 15.62 22.70 -0.18
CA GLN A 231 15.52 21.31 0.26
C GLN A 231 16.83 20.55 -0.04
N PHE A 232 17.53 20.13 1.02
CA PHE A 232 18.86 19.50 0.93
C PHE A 232 18.89 18.02 1.36
N GLY A 233 17.82 17.51 1.98
CA GLY A 233 17.69 16.10 2.36
C GLY A 233 17.10 15.26 1.22
N GLY A 234 17.36 13.95 1.22
CA GLY A 234 16.84 13.03 0.20
C GLY A 234 15.33 12.88 0.26
N TYR A 235 14.72 12.41 -0.84
CA TYR A 235 13.27 12.46 -1.05
C TYR A 235 12.47 11.35 -0.34
N GLY A 236 13.14 10.34 0.22
CA GLY A 236 12.49 9.19 0.85
C GLY A 236 12.17 8.07 -0.14
N GLY A 237 12.12 6.83 0.35
CA GLY A 237 11.88 5.66 -0.47
C GLY A 237 10.41 5.40 -0.72
N GLY A 238 10.10 4.87 -1.90
CA GLY A 238 8.74 4.51 -2.29
C GLY A 238 8.22 3.23 -1.64
N ARG A 239 7.20 2.62 -2.24
CA ARG A 239 6.59 1.39 -1.70
C ARG A 239 6.49 0.32 -2.76
N VAL A 240 6.78 -0.92 -2.40
CA VAL A 240 6.62 -2.07 -3.30
C VAL A 240 5.74 -3.12 -2.63
N MET A 241 4.73 -3.60 -3.36
CA MET A 241 3.90 -4.75 -2.96
C MET A 241 3.89 -5.77 -4.07
N LEU A 242 4.39 -6.97 -3.79
CA LEU A 242 4.33 -8.11 -4.71
C LEU A 242 3.46 -9.18 -4.05
N ARG A 243 2.35 -9.54 -4.70
CA ARG A 243 1.41 -10.56 -4.25
C ARG A 243 1.26 -11.61 -5.35
N ALA A 244 1.61 -12.86 -5.02
CA ALA A 244 1.36 -14.02 -5.85
C ALA A 244 0.47 -15.02 -5.11
N ARG A 245 -0.60 -15.47 -5.78
CA ARG A 245 -1.52 -16.47 -5.21
C ARG A 245 -0.97 -17.89 -5.26
N ASP A 246 -0.18 -18.21 -6.28
CA ASP A 246 0.30 -19.57 -6.55
C ASP A 246 1.83 -19.67 -6.49
N PHE A 247 2.53 -18.84 -7.28
CA PHE A 247 3.99 -18.94 -7.42
C PHE A 247 4.67 -17.58 -7.60
N MET A 248 5.82 -17.41 -6.94
CA MET A 248 6.66 -16.22 -7.07
C MET A 248 8.11 -16.60 -7.33
N ASN A 249 8.70 -16.05 -8.38
CA ASN A 249 10.13 -16.12 -8.66
C ASN A 249 10.70 -14.71 -8.78
N ILE A 250 11.73 -14.41 -7.98
CA ILE A 250 12.42 -13.11 -8.02
C ILE A 250 13.90 -13.37 -8.27
N ASP A 251 14.31 -13.23 -9.52
CA ASP A 251 15.70 -13.21 -9.98
C ASP A 251 16.05 -11.80 -10.43
N GLY A 252 15.97 -10.83 -9.52
CA GLY A 252 16.16 -9.41 -9.84
C GLY A 252 16.30 -8.56 -8.59
N HIS A 253 16.17 -7.24 -8.75
CA HIS A 253 16.31 -6.27 -7.67
C HIS A 253 14.97 -5.59 -7.36
N VAL A 254 14.67 -5.46 -6.07
CA VAL A 254 13.53 -4.67 -5.58
C VAL A 254 14.09 -3.63 -4.62
N LEU A 255 13.99 -2.36 -5.01
CA LEU A 255 14.65 -1.23 -4.33
C LEU A 255 13.61 -0.22 -3.84
N ALA A 256 13.75 0.20 -2.59
CA ALA A 256 12.95 1.24 -1.96
C ALA A 256 13.84 2.19 -1.15
N GLU A 257 14.96 2.59 -1.72
CA GLU A 257 15.95 3.41 -1.01
C GLU A 257 15.49 4.85 -0.83
N GLY A 258 15.94 5.49 0.24
CA GLY A 258 15.60 6.88 0.52
C GLY A 258 16.08 7.87 -0.55
N GLY A 259 17.20 7.55 -1.21
CA GLY A 259 17.87 8.44 -2.14
C GLY A 259 19.28 8.79 -1.66
N VAL A 260 19.72 10.01 -2.00
CA VAL A 260 20.98 10.57 -1.52
C VAL A 260 20.70 11.96 -0.97
N GLY A 261 20.90 12.14 0.33
CA GLY A 261 20.95 13.45 0.98
C GLY A 261 22.20 14.26 0.61
N SER A 262 22.40 15.40 1.27
CA SER A 262 23.59 16.23 1.07
C SER A 262 24.26 16.58 2.39
N LEU A 263 25.49 17.10 2.35
CA LEU A 263 26.20 17.59 3.53
C LEU A 263 25.47 18.73 4.28
N LYS A 264 24.45 19.33 3.65
CA LYS A 264 23.62 20.41 4.21
C LYS A 264 22.18 19.98 4.51
N GLY A 265 21.90 18.69 4.42
CA GLY A 265 20.58 18.10 4.63
C GLY A 265 20.63 16.84 5.45
N GLY A 266 19.45 16.43 5.92
CA GLY A 266 19.24 15.23 6.70
C GLY A 266 19.31 14.00 5.84
N GLY A 267 19.72 12.89 6.44
CA GLY A 267 19.50 11.57 5.85
C GLY A 267 18.01 11.27 5.73
N GLU A 268 17.70 10.44 4.75
CA GLU A 268 16.35 10.04 4.38
C GLU A 268 16.06 8.60 4.80
N SER A 269 14.78 8.25 4.95
CA SER A 269 14.38 6.87 5.25
C SER A 269 14.13 6.09 3.97
N GLY A 270 14.56 4.82 3.98
CA GLY A 270 14.02 3.84 3.04
C GLY A 270 12.51 3.72 3.17
N GLY A 271 11.90 3.25 2.10
CA GLY A 271 10.48 2.96 2.01
C GLY A 271 10.17 1.53 2.43
N SER A 272 9.04 1.01 1.97
CA SER A 272 8.53 -0.29 2.43
C SER A 272 8.36 -1.30 1.31
N ILE A 273 8.78 -2.54 1.55
CA ILE A 273 8.66 -3.65 0.59
C ILE A 273 7.85 -4.76 1.27
N ILE A 274 6.73 -5.14 0.66
CA ILE A 274 5.88 -6.27 1.06
C ILE A 274 5.94 -7.32 -0.06
N ILE A 275 6.37 -8.53 0.29
CA ILE A 275 6.41 -9.67 -0.64
C ILE A 275 5.61 -10.81 -0.03
N HIS A 276 4.48 -11.13 -0.68
CA HIS A 276 3.53 -12.14 -0.24
C HIS A 276 3.40 -13.18 -1.35
N ALA A 277 3.88 -14.40 -1.06
CA ALA A 277 3.68 -15.56 -1.91
C ALA A 277 2.97 -16.62 -1.07
N LEU A 278 1.74 -16.95 -1.46
CA LEU A 278 1.02 -18.06 -0.85
C LEU A 278 1.46 -19.34 -1.56
N LYS A 279 1.88 -20.31 -0.75
CA LYS A 279 2.06 -21.68 -1.22
C LYS A 279 0.89 -22.48 -0.67
N LEU A 280 0.10 -23.07 -1.56
CA LEU A 280 -0.85 -24.13 -1.21
C LEU A 280 -0.10 -25.46 -1.03
#